data_AF-A0A3B8U729-F1
#
_entry.id   AF-A0A3B8U729-F1
#
_cell.length_a   1.000
_cell.length_b   1.000
_cell.length_c   1.000
_cell.angle_alpha   90.00
_cell.angle_beta   90.00
_cell.angle_gamma   90.00
#
_symmetry.space_group_name_H-M   'P 1'
#
loop_
_entity.id
_entity.type
_entity.pdbx_description
1 polymer ?
#
loop_
_entity_poly.entity_id
_entity_poly.type
_entity_poly.pdbx_seq_one_letter_code
_entity_poly.pdbx_strand_id
1 'polypeptide(L)'
;MKTPESFVQEYTGKAIDDDGAYGVQCVDGFRIGCKYLGIPVIPTPNNWADGYWTGLNANGLPNKQTLQWQAKHFDKIRDQKQFRNGDWVIWARNSKSHPSSHIAMWYNGKSFGENQGGDRSFCLKSTDFSDALGALRPKAWTASIPDYESDLTINGHLYHLYGQAIGLRAVVLSPGLNKTALIKDLDCSADVFCKITGCNYFQLSEQIPDQPYGTTYGPISSPLCGVYQTLPNQDSTMYFDLETGYHADCTGVVIDELHNVFSPALIYQPGKNVQYARMVGLSLCNHASNYCFVIRQPGGRYVLGLSDQELTPNQIAQDFMGSTA
;
A
#
# COMPACT_ATOMS: atom_id res chain seq x y z
N MET A 1 -10.87 -3.10 9.38
CA MET A 1 -10.52 -4.02 8.26
C MET A 1 -9.73 -5.22 8.81
N LYS A 2 -9.61 -6.34 8.08
CA LYS A 2 -8.67 -7.42 8.44
C LYS A 2 -7.29 -7.08 7.91
N THR A 3 -6.29 -7.00 8.78
CA THR A 3 -4.91 -6.63 8.44
C THR A 3 -3.91 -7.66 8.97
N PRO A 4 -2.68 -7.72 8.42
CA PRO A 4 -1.62 -8.59 8.95
C PRO A 4 -1.33 -8.34 10.43
N GLU A 5 -1.40 -7.08 10.87
CA GLU A 5 -1.24 -6.74 12.28
C GLU A 5 -2.37 -7.29 13.14
N SER A 6 -3.64 -7.08 12.77
CA SER A 6 -4.77 -7.60 13.56
C SER A 6 -4.75 -9.13 13.62
N PHE A 7 -4.22 -9.82 12.61
CA PHE A 7 -3.95 -11.25 12.66
C PHE A 7 -2.84 -11.62 13.65
N VAL A 8 -1.72 -10.87 13.69
CA VAL A 8 -0.67 -11.09 14.70
C VAL A 8 -1.19 -10.85 16.11
N GLN A 9 -1.90 -9.74 16.34
CA GLN A 9 -2.49 -9.39 17.63
C GLN A 9 -3.52 -10.44 18.09
N GLU A 10 -4.38 -10.92 17.19
CA GLU A 10 -5.39 -11.92 17.52
C GLU A 10 -4.79 -13.32 17.78
N TYR A 11 -3.76 -13.74 17.05
CA TYR A 11 -3.30 -15.13 17.09
C TYR A 11 -2.04 -15.38 17.94
N THR A 12 -1.26 -14.36 18.31
CA THR A 12 -0.06 -14.54 19.15
C THR A 12 -0.35 -15.35 20.42
N GLY A 13 0.43 -16.42 20.64
CA GLY A 13 0.31 -17.33 21.79
C GLY A 13 -0.79 -18.39 21.68
N LYS A 14 -1.65 -18.37 20.65
CA LYS A 14 -2.56 -19.49 20.35
C LYS A 14 -1.78 -20.66 19.73
N ALA A 15 -2.30 -21.87 19.89
CA ALA A 15 -1.80 -23.09 19.27
C ALA A 15 -3.00 -23.86 18.71
N ILE A 16 -3.05 -24.08 17.40
CA ILE A 16 -4.24 -24.57 16.69
C ILE A 16 -3.88 -25.72 15.75
N ASP A 17 -4.54 -26.86 15.94
CA ASP A 17 -4.48 -28.01 15.05
C ASP A 17 -5.64 -27.90 14.06
N ASP A 18 -5.37 -27.63 12.77
CA ASP A 18 -6.38 -27.21 11.79
C ASP A 18 -7.00 -28.39 11.02
N ASP A 19 -6.28 -29.51 10.90
CA ASP A 19 -6.76 -30.75 10.28
C ASP A 19 -6.69 -32.04 11.13
N GLY A 20 -6.13 -31.98 12.34
CA GLY A 20 -6.01 -33.12 13.25
C GLY A 20 -4.86 -34.07 12.92
N ALA A 21 -3.97 -33.72 11.98
CA ALA A 21 -2.85 -34.56 11.57
C ALA A 21 -1.50 -33.99 12.04
N TYR A 22 -0.73 -34.84 12.75
CA TYR A 22 0.59 -34.52 13.30
C TYR A 22 0.62 -33.46 14.42
N GLY A 23 -0.54 -32.92 14.82
CA GLY A 23 -0.63 -31.81 15.77
C GLY A 23 -0.14 -30.50 15.15
N VAL A 24 -0.27 -29.40 15.87
CA VAL A 24 0.05 -28.03 15.40
C VAL A 24 1.36 -27.93 14.59
N GLN A 25 1.24 -27.71 13.27
CA GLN A 25 2.33 -27.49 12.32
C GLN A 25 2.30 -26.07 11.72
N CYS A 26 3.36 -25.71 11.01
CA CYS A 26 3.43 -24.47 10.24
C CYS A 26 2.35 -24.34 9.14
N VAL A 27 1.85 -25.48 8.63
CA VAL A 27 0.77 -25.49 7.62
C VAL A 27 -0.60 -25.18 8.23
N ASP A 28 -0.83 -25.49 9.50
CA ASP A 28 -2.04 -25.11 10.24
C ASP A 28 -2.10 -23.59 10.37
N GLY A 29 -1.01 -22.97 10.84
CA GLY A 29 -0.93 -21.52 10.97
C GLY A 29 -1.19 -20.77 9.65
N PHE A 30 -0.74 -21.32 8.51
CA PHE A 30 -1.08 -20.80 7.18
C PHE A 30 -2.57 -20.97 6.82
N ARG A 31 -3.16 -22.13 7.13
CA ARG A 31 -4.58 -22.41 6.87
C ARG A 31 -5.49 -21.57 7.76
N ILE A 32 -5.10 -21.33 9.01
CA ILE A 32 -5.73 -20.37 9.92
C ILE A 32 -5.63 -18.95 9.35
N GLY A 33 -4.49 -18.56 8.78
CA GLY A 33 -4.36 -17.32 8.01
C GLY A 33 -5.30 -17.23 6.81
N CYS A 34 -5.48 -18.33 6.08
CA CYS A 34 -6.44 -18.42 4.97
C CYS A 34 -7.90 -18.31 5.45
N LYS A 35 -8.28 -19.06 6.50
CA LYS A 35 -9.61 -19.00 7.12
C LYS A 35 -9.92 -17.62 7.68
N TYR A 36 -8.96 -16.98 8.34
CA TYR A 36 -9.05 -15.60 8.79
C TYR A 36 -9.37 -14.66 7.62
N LEU A 37 -8.68 -14.81 6.49
CA LEU A 37 -8.91 -14.02 5.27
C LEU A 37 -10.17 -14.40 4.48
N GLY A 38 -10.89 -15.47 4.84
CA GLY A 38 -11.98 -16.01 4.02
C GLY A 38 -11.51 -16.68 2.71
N ILE A 39 -10.21 -16.98 2.59
CA ILE A 39 -9.65 -17.75 1.48
C ILE A 39 -9.96 -19.23 1.74
N PRO A 40 -10.61 -19.96 0.80
CA PRO A 40 -10.90 -21.37 0.97
C PRO A 40 -9.61 -22.17 1.17
N VAL A 41 -9.53 -22.96 2.25
CA VAL A 41 -8.36 -23.82 2.50
C VAL A 41 -8.32 -24.99 1.52
N ILE A 42 -7.12 -25.33 1.04
CA ILE A 42 -6.85 -26.56 0.29
C ILE A 42 -5.75 -27.39 0.99
N PRO A 43 -5.76 -28.73 0.87
CA PRO A 43 -4.71 -29.59 1.42
C PRO A 43 -3.31 -29.27 0.89
N THR A 44 -2.28 -29.68 1.62
CA THR A 44 -0.86 -29.60 1.23
C THR A 44 -0.61 -30.38 -0.08
N PRO A 45 -0.33 -29.72 -1.21
CA PRO A 45 -0.42 -30.35 -2.55
C PRO A 45 0.49 -31.58 -2.75
N ASN A 46 1.65 -31.59 -2.10
CA ASN A 46 2.67 -32.64 -2.15
C ASN A 46 2.99 -33.22 -0.76
N ASN A 47 2.09 -33.04 0.22
CA ASN A 47 2.28 -33.31 1.65
C ASN A 47 3.30 -32.42 2.38
N TRP A 48 3.82 -31.36 1.74
CA TRP A 48 4.75 -30.39 2.33
C TRP A 48 4.29 -28.95 2.08
N ALA A 49 4.89 -27.98 2.79
CA ALA A 49 4.53 -26.58 2.65
C ALA A 49 4.94 -25.98 1.28
N ASP A 50 6.07 -26.44 0.72
CA ASP A 50 6.54 -26.04 -0.62
C ASP A 50 5.61 -26.45 -1.78
N GLY A 51 4.67 -27.38 -1.56
CA GLY A 51 3.57 -27.64 -2.49
C GLY A 51 2.72 -26.39 -2.74
N TYR A 52 2.49 -25.56 -1.71
CA TYR A 52 1.77 -24.29 -1.84
C TYR A 52 2.53 -23.25 -2.66
N TRP A 53 3.87 -23.32 -2.74
CA TRP A 53 4.64 -22.48 -3.67
C TRP A 53 4.71 -23.09 -5.07
N THR A 54 5.15 -24.34 -5.17
CA THR A 54 5.47 -24.99 -6.46
C THR A 54 4.24 -25.27 -7.31
N GLY A 55 3.08 -25.50 -6.69
CA GLY A 55 1.88 -25.94 -7.39
C GLY A 55 1.99 -27.36 -7.94
N LEU A 56 2.88 -28.18 -7.40
CA LEU A 56 3.08 -29.58 -7.79
C LEU A 56 2.44 -30.54 -6.78
N ASN A 57 2.04 -31.72 -7.24
CA ASN A 57 1.56 -32.79 -6.39
C ASN A 57 2.70 -33.68 -5.87
N ALA A 58 2.38 -34.69 -5.05
CA ALA A 58 3.37 -35.62 -4.49
C ALA A 58 4.19 -36.42 -5.54
N ASN A 59 3.71 -36.51 -6.79
CA ASN A 59 4.42 -37.14 -7.90
C ASN A 59 5.22 -36.13 -8.75
N GLY A 60 5.35 -34.88 -8.30
CA GLY A 60 6.03 -33.80 -9.03
C GLY A 60 5.26 -33.24 -10.24
N LEU A 61 3.99 -33.60 -10.42
CA LEU A 61 3.16 -33.15 -11.56
C LEU A 61 2.32 -31.93 -11.19
N PRO A 62 2.01 -31.01 -12.13
CA PRO A 62 1.19 -29.82 -11.86
C PRO A 62 -0.18 -30.12 -11.24
N ASN A 63 -0.40 -29.60 -10.04
CA ASN A 63 -1.71 -29.62 -9.37
C ASN A 63 -2.55 -28.43 -9.86
N LYS A 64 -3.45 -28.70 -10.81
CA LYS A 64 -4.32 -27.68 -11.42
C LYS A 64 -5.16 -26.91 -10.39
N GLN A 65 -5.68 -27.59 -9.36
CA GLN A 65 -6.47 -26.95 -8.30
C GLN A 65 -5.61 -25.94 -7.51
N THR A 66 -4.41 -26.34 -7.11
CA THR A 66 -3.45 -25.46 -6.41
C THR A 66 -3.07 -24.26 -7.26
N LEU A 67 -2.74 -24.46 -8.55
CA LEU A 67 -2.33 -23.39 -9.45
C LEU A 67 -3.46 -22.38 -9.70
N GLN A 68 -4.70 -22.84 -9.86
CA GLN A 68 -5.88 -21.97 -9.99
C GLN A 68 -6.17 -21.21 -8.69
N TRP A 69 -6.04 -21.88 -7.54
CA TRP A 69 -6.23 -21.29 -6.22
C TRP A 69 -5.17 -20.22 -5.89
N GLN A 70 -3.90 -20.51 -6.17
CA GLN A 70 -2.79 -19.54 -6.07
C GLN A 70 -3.12 -18.28 -6.87
N ALA A 71 -3.38 -18.41 -8.18
CA ALA A 71 -3.61 -17.28 -9.07
C ALA A 71 -4.82 -16.42 -8.67
N LYS A 72 -5.88 -17.06 -8.17
CA LYS A 72 -7.11 -16.39 -7.71
C LYS A 72 -6.90 -15.59 -6.41
N HIS A 73 -6.16 -16.15 -5.45
CA HIS A 73 -6.16 -15.63 -4.07
C HIS A 73 -4.84 -14.96 -3.64
N PHE A 74 -3.74 -15.12 -4.41
CA PHE A 74 -2.41 -14.64 -4.04
C PHE A 74 -1.64 -14.07 -5.22
N ASP A 75 -0.69 -13.19 -4.94
CA ASP A 75 0.41 -12.84 -5.84
C ASP A 75 1.72 -13.50 -5.40
N LYS A 76 2.59 -13.84 -6.35
CA LYS A 76 3.83 -14.58 -6.07
C LYS A 76 5.04 -13.66 -6.03
N ILE A 77 5.46 -13.28 -4.83
CA ILE A 77 6.65 -12.44 -4.58
C ILE A 77 7.89 -13.34 -4.64
N ARG A 78 8.81 -13.06 -5.58
CA ARG A 78 10.05 -13.85 -5.77
C ARG A 78 11.29 -13.21 -5.15
N ASP A 79 11.31 -11.88 -5.06
CA ASP A 79 12.41 -11.12 -4.49
C ASP A 79 12.16 -10.90 -2.99
N GLN A 80 13.07 -11.39 -2.16
CA GLN A 80 12.99 -11.29 -0.70
C GLN A 80 13.02 -9.83 -0.23
N LYS A 81 13.60 -8.90 -1.02
CA LYS A 81 13.60 -7.45 -0.73
C LYS A 81 12.22 -6.81 -0.88
N GLN A 82 11.27 -7.53 -1.47
CA GLN A 82 9.89 -7.08 -1.69
C GLN A 82 8.90 -7.73 -0.72
N PHE A 83 9.37 -8.58 0.22
CA PHE A 83 8.53 -9.13 1.29
C PHE A 83 8.03 -8.02 2.23
N ARG A 84 6.78 -8.14 2.69
CA ARG A 84 6.13 -7.21 3.61
C ARG A 84 5.26 -7.93 4.63
N ASN A 85 4.78 -7.17 5.63
CA ASN A 85 3.82 -7.68 6.62
C ASN A 85 2.62 -8.33 5.92
N GLY A 86 2.37 -9.61 6.21
CA GLY A 86 1.26 -10.38 5.62
C GLY A 86 1.65 -11.38 4.53
N ASP A 87 2.87 -11.33 4.00
CA ASP A 87 3.32 -12.27 2.97
C ASP A 87 3.65 -13.63 3.56
N TRP A 88 3.06 -14.71 3.05
CA TRP A 88 3.35 -16.07 3.50
C TRP A 88 4.57 -16.62 2.77
N VAL A 89 5.74 -16.49 3.40
CA VAL A 89 7.03 -16.96 2.90
C VAL A 89 7.11 -18.48 2.98
N ILE A 90 7.69 -19.10 1.96
CA ILE A 90 7.75 -20.56 1.82
C ILE A 90 9.18 -21.02 1.57
N TRP A 91 9.62 -22.03 2.30
CA TRP A 91 10.95 -22.66 2.16
C TRP A 91 10.83 -24.07 1.58
N ALA A 92 11.76 -24.43 0.69
CA ALA A 92 11.81 -25.75 0.09
C ALA A 92 12.11 -26.84 1.12
N ARG A 93 11.61 -28.06 0.88
CA ARG A 93 12.18 -29.26 1.49
C ARG A 93 13.64 -29.40 1.05
N ASN A 94 14.50 -29.78 1.99
CA ASN A 94 15.96 -29.76 1.87
C ASN A 94 16.57 -28.36 1.68
N SER A 95 15.84 -27.28 2.00
CA SER A 95 16.48 -25.97 2.25
C SER A 95 17.42 -26.06 3.47
N LYS A 96 18.40 -25.15 3.54
CA LYS A 96 19.43 -25.16 4.59
C LYS A 96 18.85 -24.67 5.92
N SER A 97 17.97 -23.68 5.88
CA SER A 97 17.28 -23.12 7.05
C SER A 97 16.14 -24.02 7.54
N HIS A 98 15.36 -24.61 6.63
CA HIS A 98 14.17 -25.41 6.94
C HIS A 98 14.16 -26.76 6.19
N PRO A 99 14.97 -27.76 6.59
CA PRO A 99 15.11 -29.03 5.85
C PRO A 99 13.81 -29.80 5.60
N SER A 100 12.81 -29.64 6.47
CA SER A 100 11.49 -30.26 6.34
C SER A 100 10.48 -29.45 5.52
N SER A 101 10.90 -28.40 4.81
CA SER A 101 10.03 -27.32 4.30
C SER A 101 9.38 -26.52 5.43
N HIS A 102 8.99 -25.28 5.15
CA HIS A 102 8.29 -24.43 6.11
C HIS A 102 7.42 -23.38 5.39
N ILE A 103 6.44 -22.85 6.09
CA ILE A 103 5.64 -21.69 5.68
C ILE A 103 5.35 -20.82 6.90
N ALA A 104 5.57 -19.51 6.78
CA ALA A 104 5.31 -18.55 7.84
C ALA A 104 5.04 -17.16 7.25
N MET A 105 4.24 -16.36 7.93
CA MET A 105 3.96 -14.99 7.54
C MET A 105 5.17 -14.10 7.88
N TRP A 106 5.66 -13.32 6.92
CA TRP A 106 6.63 -12.27 7.19
C TRP A 106 5.95 -11.17 8.00
N TYR A 107 6.56 -10.76 9.11
CA TYR A 107 6.10 -9.67 9.94
C TYR A 107 7.27 -8.98 10.65
N ASN A 108 7.48 -7.69 10.38
CA ASN A 108 8.53 -6.85 10.98
C ASN A 108 9.93 -7.49 10.95
N GLY A 109 10.33 -8.06 9.79
CA GLY A 109 11.63 -8.73 9.61
C GLY A 109 11.77 -10.09 10.32
N LYS A 110 10.67 -10.65 10.81
CA LYS A 110 10.58 -11.95 11.50
C LYS A 110 9.53 -12.83 10.83
N SER A 111 9.55 -14.12 11.16
CA SER A 111 8.50 -15.06 10.79
C SER A 111 7.45 -15.16 11.90
N PHE A 112 6.17 -15.23 11.49
CA PHE A 112 5.00 -15.41 12.33
C PHE A 112 4.18 -16.62 11.87
N GLY A 113 3.69 -17.41 12.82
CA GLY A 113 3.08 -18.71 12.54
C GLY A 113 3.53 -19.78 13.55
N GLU A 114 3.20 -21.03 13.25
CA GLU A 114 3.27 -22.15 14.19
C GLU A 114 4.39 -23.15 13.88
N ASN A 115 4.76 -23.95 14.89
CA ASN A 115 5.89 -24.88 14.91
C ASN A 115 7.25 -24.25 14.50
N GLN A 116 7.42 -22.95 14.75
CA GLN A 116 8.66 -22.24 14.40
C GLN A 116 9.78 -22.63 15.37
N GLY A 117 10.78 -23.36 14.87
CA GLY A 117 11.87 -23.87 15.71
C GLY A 117 11.36 -24.71 16.89
N GLY A 118 10.31 -25.52 16.68
CA GLY A 118 9.72 -26.40 17.69
C GLY A 118 8.68 -25.76 18.62
N ASP A 119 8.42 -24.45 18.51
CA ASP A 119 7.38 -23.78 19.28
C ASP A 119 6.01 -23.94 18.61
N ARG A 120 5.16 -24.73 19.25
CA ARG A 120 3.82 -25.10 18.75
C ARG A 120 2.78 -24.00 18.90
N SER A 121 3.17 -22.77 19.21
CA SER A 121 2.29 -21.61 19.23
C SER A 121 2.62 -20.61 18.12
N PHE A 122 1.63 -19.80 17.74
CA PHE A 122 1.80 -18.59 16.95
C PHE A 122 2.74 -17.63 17.67
N CYS A 123 3.99 -17.58 17.22
CA CYS A 123 5.05 -16.78 17.84
C CYS A 123 5.76 -15.90 16.79
N LEU A 124 6.49 -14.88 17.23
CA LEU A 124 7.40 -14.11 16.36
C LEU A 124 8.84 -14.57 16.58
N LYS A 125 9.48 -15.14 15.56
CA LYS A 125 10.88 -15.58 15.62
C LYS A 125 11.74 -14.98 14.51
N SER A 126 13.01 -14.73 14.83
CA SER A 126 14.02 -14.44 13.82
C SER A 126 14.31 -15.73 13.04
N THR A 127 14.36 -15.65 11.71
CA THR A 127 14.66 -16.78 10.83
C THR A 127 15.55 -16.36 9.67
N ASP A 128 16.11 -17.32 8.95
CA ASP A 128 16.86 -17.08 7.71
C ASP A 128 15.90 -17.08 6.51
N PHE A 129 15.74 -15.92 5.89
CA PHE A 129 14.93 -15.74 4.69
C PHE A 129 15.71 -15.99 3.38
N SER A 130 17.04 -16.15 3.44
CA SER A 130 17.92 -16.09 2.26
C SER A 130 17.74 -17.26 1.28
N ASP A 131 17.31 -18.43 1.76
CA ASP A 131 17.00 -19.62 0.95
C ASP A 131 15.48 -19.91 0.84
N ALA A 132 14.63 -18.91 1.15
CA ALA A 132 13.21 -18.98 0.85
C ALA A 132 12.96 -19.01 -0.67
N LEU A 133 11.96 -19.80 -1.10
CA LEU A 133 11.52 -19.92 -2.49
C LEU A 133 10.84 -18.64 -3.03
N GLY A 134 10.36 -17.80 -2.12
CA GLY A 134 9.48 -16.66 -2.36
C GLY A 134 8.34 -16.63 -1.33
N ALA A 135 7.34 -15.79 -1.57
CA ALA A 135 6.18 -15.67 -0.71
C ALA A 135 4.87 -15.54 -1.49
N LEU A 136 3.80 -16.12 -0.95
CA LEU A 136 2.44 -15.89 -1.40
C LEU A 136 1.89 -14.67 -0.66
N ARG A 137 1.61 -13.59 -1.39
CA ARG A 137 0.96 -12.37 -0.89
C ARG A 137 -0.56 -12.50 -1.05
N PRO A 138 -1.36 -12.63 0.02
CA PRO A 138 -2.80 -12.72 -0.11
C PRO A 138 -3.43 -11.44 -0.68
N LYS A 139 -4.24 -11.61 -1.73
CA LYS A 139 -5.04 -10.54 -2.36
C LYS A 139 -6.17 -10.01 -1.47
N ALA A 140 -6.37 -10.64 -0.31
CA ALA A 140 -7.32 -10.20 0.72
C ALA A 140 -6.69 -9.29 1.80
N TRP A 141 -5.37 -9.03 1.77
CA TRP A 141 -4.75 -7.92 2.52
C TRP A 141 -4.80 -6.59 1.78
N THR A 142 -4.91 -6.65 0.45
CA THR A 142 -5.08 -5.52 -0.44
C THR A 142 -6.40 -4.83 -0.11
N ALA A 143 -6.33 -3.61 0.40
CA ALA A 143 -7.53 -2.79 0.49
C ALA A 143 -8.00 -2.44 -0.93
N SER A 144 -9.31 -2.44 -1.16
CA SER A 144 -9.87 -1.68 -2.28
C SER A 144 -9.81 -0.20 -1.90
N ILE A 145 -9.34 0.63 -2.82
CA ILE A 145 -9.31 2.09 -2.68
C ILE A 145 -10.62 2.60 -3.29
N PRO A 146 -11.66 2.87 -2.48
CA PRO A 146 -12.92 3.38 -3.00
C PRO A 146 -12.70 4.70 -3.75
N ASP A 147 -13.47 4.84 -4.82
CA ASP A 147 -13.51 5.98 -5.72
C ASP A 147 -14.59 7.00 -5.32
N TYR A 148 -14.88 7.10 -4.02
CA TYR A 148 -15.96 7.88 -3.40
C TYR A 148 -15.66 8.25 -1.94
N GLU A 149 -16.41 9.22 -1.42
CA GLU A 149 -16.40 9.69 -0.01
C GLU A 149 -16.51 8.53 1.00
N SER A 150 -15.47 8.30 1.79
CA SER A 150 -15.41 7.15 2.71
C SER A 150 -14.27 7.25 3.74
N ASP A 151 -14.27 6.38 4.75
CA ASP A 151 -13.14 6.16 5.66
C ASP A 151 -12.50 4.79 5.40
N LEU A 152 -11.17 4.74 5.33
CA LEU A 152 -10.39 3.51 5.13
C LEU A 152 -9.23 3.38 6.11
N THR A 153 -9.32 2.39 7.01
CA THR A 153 -8.19 1.98 7.85
C THR A 153 -7.32 0.92 7.17
N ILE A 154 -6.07 1.26 6.82
CA ILE A 154 -5.06 0.30 6.35
C ILE A 154 -3.97 0.20 7.42
N ASN A 155 -3.55 -1.03 7.78
CA ASN A 155 -2.47 -1.30 8.75
C ASN A 155 -2.57 -0.51 10.09
N GLY A 156 -3.79 -0.25 10.56
CA GLY A 156 -4.02 0.51 11.80
C GLY A 156 -3.94 2.03 11.65
N HIS A 157 -3.61 2.54 10.47
CA HIS A 157 -3.63 3.96 10.13
C HIS A 157 -5.01 4.33 9.55
N LEU A 158 -5.65 5.36 10.09
CA LEU A 158 -6.89 5.91 9.54
C LEU A 158 -6.57 6.93 8.44
N TYR A 159 -7.10 6.63 7.26
CA TYR A 159 -7.21 7.54 6.15
C TYR A 159 -8.68 7.82 5.91
N HIS A 160 -9.02 9.08 5.72
CA HIS A 160 -10.28 9.41 5.08
C HIS A 160 -10.10 9.25 3.54
N LEU A 161 -11.16 9.32 2.74
CA LEU A 161 -11.12 9.10 1.28
C LEU A 161 -12.19 9.94 0.47
N TYR A 162 -11.90 10.35 -0.79
CA TYR A 162 -12.78 11.00 -1.80
C TYR A 162 -13.13 10.06 -2.95
N GLY A 163 -14.06 10.52 -3.80
CA GLY A 163 -14.02 10.25 -5.24
C GLY A 163 -13.70 11.49 -6.06
N GLN A 164 -12.99 11.34 -7.18
CA GLN A 164 -13.17 12.25 -8.32
C GLN A 164 -14.29 11.68 -9.20
N ALA A 165 -15.22 12.56 -9.57
CA ALA A 165 -16.26 12.23 -10.53
C ALA A 165 -15.66 11.96 -11.94
N ILE A 166 -16.35 11.13 -12.71
CA ILE A 166 -15.87 10.63 -13.99
C ILE A 166 -15.69 11.78 -14.99
N GLY A 167 -14.50 11.89 -15.59
CA GLY A 167 -14.21 12.88 -16.64
C GLY A 167 -13.75 14.25 -16.17
N LEU A 168 -13.67 14.50 -14.86
CA LEU A 168 -13.08 15.74 -14.32
C LEU A 168 -11.55 15.73 -14.44
N ARG A 169 -10.94 16.92 -14.38
CA ARG A 169 -9.48 17.14 -14.29
C ARG A 169 -9.12 17.73 -12.93
N ALA A 170 -7.92 17.45 -12.45
CA ALA A 170 -7.37 18.00 -11.22
C ALA A 170 -6.15 18.89 -11.55
N VAL A 171 -6.31 20.21 -11.38
CA VAL A 171 -5.26 21.21 -11.65
C VAL A 171 -4.60 21.62 -10.32
N VAL A 172 -3.83 20.71 -9.71
CA VAL A 172 -3.38 20.81 -8.31
C VAL A 172 -1.98 21.45 -8.20
N LEU A 173 -1.92 22.79 -8.23
CA LEU A 173 -0.69 23.56 -8.09
C LEU A 173 -0.60 24.24 -6.71
N SER A 174 0.42 23.92 -5.91
CA SER A 174 0.58 24.52 -4.57
C SER A 174 2.03 24.97 -4.26
N PRO A 175 2.40 26.22 -4.63
CA PRO A 175 3.64 26.84 -4.18
C PRO A 175 3.54 27.27 -2.70
N GLY A 176 4.68 27.40 -2.02
CA GLY A 176 4.77 28.04 -0.71
C GLY A 176 5.06 27.11 0.49
N LEU A 177 5.50 27.73 1.59
CA LEU A 177 6.11 27.09 2.76
C LEU A 177 5.50 27.60 4.07
N ASN A 178 5.63 26.80 5.14
CA ASN A 178 5.62 27.19 6.55
C ASN A 178 4.35 27.86 7.12
N LYS A 179 3.39 27.04 7.58
CA LYS A 179 3.04 26.93 9.02
C LYS A 179 1.93 25.90 9.28
N THR A 180 2.03 25.19 10.39
CA THR A 180 0.99 24.26 10.88
C THR A 180 -0.19 25.02 11.48
N ALA A 181 -1.41 24.58 11.14
CA ALA A 181 -2.65 24.94 11.80
C ALA A 181 -3.46 23.66 12.05
N LEU A 182 -4.12 23.57 13.22
CA LEU A 182 -4.94 22.42 13.58
C LEU A 182 -6.27 22.47 12.83
N ILE A 183 -6.69 21.35 12.27
CA ILE A 183 -7.98 21.19 11.57
C ILE A 183 -9.05 20.73 12.56
N LYS A 184 -10.27 21.22 12.36
CA LYS A 184 -11.51 20.61 12.85
C LYS A 184 -12.53 20.61 11.72
N ASP A 185 -13.30 19.53 11.69
CA ASP A 185 -14.54 19.32 10.94
C ASP A 185 -14.44 19.24 9.39
N LEU A 186 -14.85 18.08 8.82
CA LEU A 186 -15.24 17.81 7.40
C LEU A 186 -14.13 17.78 6.32
N ASP A 187 -14.28 17.14 5.14
CA ASP A 187 -14.88 15.84 4.71
C ASP A 187 -14.52 15.67 3.20
N CYS A 188 -13.81 14.58 2.80
CA CYS A 188 -13.56 13.90 1.48
C CYS A 188 -12.31 14.24 0.32
N SER A 189 -11.55 13.11 0.79
CA SER A 189 -10.15 12.97 1.36
C SER A 189 -9.16 11.78 0.99
N ALA A 190 -8.96 11.28 -0.26
CA ALA A 190 -8.19 10.01 -0.59
C ALA A 190 -6.91 9.98 -1.49
N ASP A 191 -6.23 8.85 -1.78
CA ASP A 191 -5.16 8.73 -2.85
C ASP A 191 -3.80 9.44 -2.43
N VAL A 192 -2.56 8.94 -2.67
CA VAL A 192 -1.21 9.32 -2.05
C VAL A 192 -0.02 10.02 -2.81
N PHE A 193 0.28 11.30 -2.45
CA PHE A 193 1.41 12.21 -2.79
C PHE A 193 1.71 13.21 -1.64
N CYS A 194 2.39 12.78 -0.59
CA CYS A 194 2.52 13.54 0.67
C CYS A 194 3.15 14.96 0.54
N LYS A 195 2.44 16.02 0.97
CA LYS A 195 2.99 17.38 1.24
C LYS A 195 2.67 17.85 2.67
N ILE A 196 3.64 18.48 3.36
CA ILE A 196 3.39 19.21 4.62
C ILE A 196 2.60 20.48 4.29
N THR A 197 1.30 20.47 4.59
CA THR A 197 0.31 21.56 4.41
C THR A 197 0.07 22.05 2.96
N GLY A 198 -1.19 22.38 2.67
CA GLY A 198 -1.60 23.12 1.45
C GLY A 198 -1.80 22.26 0.19
N CYS A 199 -3.06 21.93 -0.09
CA CYS A 199 -3.54 21.42 -1.38
C CYS A 199 -4.57 22.42 -1.91
N ASN A 200 -4.31 23.04 -3.07
CA ASN A 200 -4.97 24.30 -3.44
C ASN A 200 -6.24 24.16 -4.30
N TYR A 201 -6.37 23.10 -5.10
CA TYR A 201 -7.45 22.91 -6.06
C TYR A 201 -7.69 21.42 -6.34
N PHE A 202 -8.94 20.97 -6.36
CA PHE A 202 -9.32 19.63 -6.84
C PHE A 202 -10.83 19.63 -7.14
N GLN A 203 -11.24 19.41 -8.39
CA GLN A 203 -12.65 19.54 -8.76
C GLN A 203 -13.42 18.26 -8.41
N LEU A 204 -14.40 18.41 -7.51
CA LEU A 204 -15.24 17.31 -7.00
C LEU A 204 -16.65 17.25 -7.62
N SER A 205 -17.06 18.24 -8.43
CA SER A 205 -18.44 18.39 -8.90
C SER A 205 -18.54 18.91 -10.34
N GLU A 206 -19.55 18.43 -11.07
CA GLU A 206 -19.97 18.89 -12.41
C GLU A 206 -20.87 20.13 -12.37
N GLN A 207 -21.39 20.53 -11.20
CA GLN A 207 -22.54 21.45 -11.09
C GLN A 207 -22.28 22.90 -11.53
N ILE A 208 -21.03 23.29 -11.79
CA ILE A 208 -20.69 24.53 -12.48
C ILE A 208 -19.64 24.22 -13.56
N PRO A 209 -20.04 24.19 -14.85
CA PRO A 209 -19.10 24.31 -15.95
C PRO A 209 -18.30 25.61 -15.83
N ASP A 210 -17.02 25.57 -16.20
CA ASP A 210 -16.13 26.73 -16.30
C ASP A 210 -15.84 27.49 -14.98
N GLN A 211 -16.07 26.88 -13.80
CA GLN A 211 -15.53 27.37 -12.53
C GLN A 211 -14.73 26.30 -11.76
N PRO A 212 -13.47 26.58 -11.36
CA PRO A 212 -12.70 25.67 -10.53
C PRO A 212 -13.24 25.66 -9.10
N TYR A 213 -13.96 24.62 -8.73
CA TYR A 213 -14.27 24.30 -7.33
C TYR A 213 -12.97 24.00 -6.56
N GLY A 214 -12.34 25.03 -6.02
CA GLY A 214 -11.24 24.93 -5.06
C GLY A 214 -11.76 25.10 -3.64
N THR A 215 -12.19 24.02 -2.98
CA THR A 215 -12.56 24.07 -1.56
C THR A 215 -11.30 24.20 -0.71
N THR A 216 -11.13 25.34 -0.03
CA THR A 216 -9.93 25.64 0.77
C THR A 216 -10.00 24.94 2.13
N TYR A 217 -9.48 23.72 2.22
CA TYR A 217 -9.39 22.99 3.49
C TYR A 217 -8.23 23.49 4.36
N GLY A 218 -8.55 24.31 5.35
CA GLY A 218 -7.63 24.78 6.41
C GLY A 218 -7.33 26.29 6.38
N PRO A 219 -7.02 26.91 7.54
CA PRO A 219 -6.94 28.36 7.66
C PRO A 219 -5.54 28.91 7.32
N ILE A 220 -5.28 29.12 6.02
CA ILE A 220 -4.68 30.36 5.47
C ILE A 220 -4.67 30.26 3.95
N SER A 221 -5.13 31.32 3.29
CA SER A 221 -5.03 31.49 1.83
C SER A 221 -3.58 31.53 1.38
N SER A 222 -3.25 30.86 0.26
CA SER A 222 -2.06 31.24 -0.51
C SER A 222 -2.10 32.75 -0.77
N PRO A 223 -0.97 33.48 -0.64
CA PRO A 223 -0.92 34.84 -1.14
C PRO A 223 -1.17 34.85 -2.66
N LEU A 224 -1.68 35.99 -3.14
CA LEU A 224 -2.02 36.30 -4.54
C LEU A 224 -3.29 35.62 -5.07
N CYS A 225 -4.32 36.44 -5.27
CA CYS A 225 -5.53 36.10 -6.02
C CYS A 225 -5.23 36.08 -7.52
N GLY A 226 -4.56 35.04 -8.00
CA GLY A 226 -4.22 34.88 -9.41
C GLY A 226 -3.89 33.43 -9.75
N VAL A 227 -4.50 32.92 -10.82
CA VAL A 227 -4.10 31.66 -11.43
C VAL A 227 -2.66 31.79 -11.92
N TYR A 228 -1.77 30.91 -11.47
CA TYR A 228 -0.40 30.83 -11.99
C TYR A 228 -0.41 30.19 -13.39
N GLN A 229 -0.79 30.97 -14.41
CA GLN A 229 -0.65 30.64 -15.85
C GLN A 229 0.82 30.40 -16.27
N THR A 230 1.76 30.70 -15.38
CA THR A 230 3.13 30.21 -15.43
C THR A 230 3.50 29.85 -14.00
N LEU A 231 3.97 28.63 -13.76
CA LEU A 231 4.52 28.30 -12.44
C LEU A 231 5.71 29.22 -12.14
N PRO A 232 5.91 29.62 -10.86
CA PRO A 232 7.11 30.35 -10.49
C PRO A 232 8.33 29.48 -10.81
N ASN A 233 9.24 30.00 -11.65
CA ASN A 233 10.41 29.27 -12.15
C ASN A 233 11.47 29.07 -11.05
N GLN A 234 11.14 28.20 -10.09
CA GLN A 234 11.98 27.74 -8.99
C GLN A 234 12.38 26.30 -9.32
N ASP A 235 13.68 26.08 -9.61
CA ASP A 235 14.27 24.83 -10.13
C ASP A 235 14.33 23.68 -9.10
N SER A 236 13.32 23.61 -8.24
CA SER A 236 13.25 22.77 -7.04
C SER A 236 11.83 22.31 -6.69
N THR A 237 10.79 22.86 -7.33
CA THR A 237 9.42 22.36 -7.33
C THR A 237 9.28 21.28 -8.42
N MET A 238 8.58 20.19 -8.12
CA MET A 238 8.29 19.11 -9.07
C MET A 238 6.81 19.17 -9.50
N TYR A 239 6.52 18.82 -10.76
CA TYR A 239 5.17 18.54 -11.23
C TYR A 239 5.02 17.08 -11.64
N PHE A 240 3.79 16.59 -11.60
CA PHE A 240 3.38 15.26 -12.03
C PHE A 240 2.15 15.40 -12.91
N ASP A 241 2.28 15.05 -14.18
CA ASP A 241 1.18 14.91 -15.12
C ASP A 241 0.35 13.69 -14.72
N LEU A 242 -0.92 13.94 -14.37
CA LEU A 242 -1.86 12.93 -13.92
C LEU A 242 -2.30 12.04 -15.09
N GLU A 243 -2.52 12.59 -16.28
CA GLU A 243 -2.93 11.82 -17.46
C GLU A 243 -1.82 10.87 -17.93
N THR A 244 -0.59 11.37 -18.11
CA THR A 244 0.52 10.57 -18.67
C THR A 244 1.38 9.85 -17.62
N GLY A 245 1.39 10.32 -16.37
CA GLY A 245 2.31 9.87 -15.32
C GLY A 245 3.74 10.41 -15.44
N TYR A 246 3.97 11.34 -16.38
CA TYR A 246 5.23 12.06 -16.52
C TYR A 246 5.48 13.00 -15.33
N HIS A 247 6.74 13.26 -15.00
CA HIS A 247 7.13 14.22 -13.97
C HIS A 247 8.53 14.76 -14.22
N ALA A 248 8.72 16.03 -13.87
CA ALA A 248 10.01 16.71 -13.88
C ALA A 248 9.98 17.90 -12.91
N ASP A 249 11.12 18.58 -12.75
CA ASP A 249 11.13 19.92 -12.15
C ASP A 249 10.34 20.91 -13.03
N CYS A 250 9.72 21.92 -12.43
CA CYS A 250 8.83 22.86 -13.14
C CYS A 250 9.55 23.88 -14.05
N THR A 251 10.87 23.78 -14.21
CA THR A 251 11.71 24.71 -14.97
C THR A 251 11.28 24.78 -16.44
N GLY A 252 10.82 25.95 -16.89
CA GLY A 252 10.34 26.15 -18.27
C GLY A 252 9.01 25.48 -18.62
N VAL A 253 8.27 24.94 -17.63
CA VAL A 253 6.97 24.31 -17.84
C VAL A 253 5.86 25.36 -17.73
N VAL A 254 5.13 25.59 -18.82
CA VAL A 254 3.89 26.37 -18.82
C VAL A 254 2.75 25.42 -18.45
N ILE A 255 1.85 25.87 -17.57
CA ILE A 255 0.69 25.09 -17.12
C ILE A 255 -0.52 26.02 -17.17
N ASP A 256 -1.59 25.54 -17.78
CA ASP A 256 -2.87 26.22 -17.99
C ASP A 256 -4.05 25.35 -17.49
N GLU A 257 -5.28 25.86 -17.60
CA GLU A 257 -6.51 25.17 -17.21
C GLU A 257 -6.79 23.84 -17.93
N LEU A 258 -6.07 23.51 -19.02
CA LEU A 258 -6.21 22.24 -19.73
C LEU A 258 -5.30 21.14 -19.16
N HIS A 259 -4.33 21.47 -18.30
CA HIS A 259 -3.35 20.54 -17.75
C HIS A 259 -3.87 19.81 -16.51
N ASN A 260 -3.96 18.48 -16.59
CA ASN A 260 -4.29 17.61 -15.46
C ASN A 260 -3.01 17.25 -14.70
N VAL A 261 -2.67 17.99 -13.64
CA VAL A 261 -1.35 17.97 -12.99
C VAL A 261 -1.43 18.09 -11.48
N PHE A 262 -0.48 17.48 -10.77
CA PHE A 262 -0.23 17.68 -9.34
C PHE A 262 1.20 18.22 -9.12
N SER A 263 1.48 18.84 -7.96
CA SER A 263 2.84 19.23 -7.57
C SER A 263 3.30 18.49 -6.30
N PRO A 264 3.91 17.29 -6.45
CA PRO A 264 4.25 16.44 -5.32
C PRO A 264 5.61 16.77 -4.72
N ALA A 265 5.69 16.76 -3.39
CA ALA A 265 6.97 16.76 -2.69
C ALA A 265 7.68 15.41 -2.84
N LEU A 266 6.92 14.30 -2.92
CA LEU A 266 7.39 12.92 -3.09
C LEU A 266 6.47 12.13 -4.03
N ILE A 267 7.04 11.27 -4.88
CA ILE A 267 6.32 10.32 -5.74
C ILE A 267 6.82 8.90 -5.45
N TYR A 268 5.88 8.00 -5.16
CA TYR A 268 6.12 6.57 -5.03
C TYR A 268 5.52 5.86 -6.25
N GLN A 269 6.37 5.25 -7.09
CA GLN A 269 5.93 4.46 -8.24
C GLN A 269 6.27 2.98 -8.04
N PRO A 270 5.32 2.03 -8.22
CA PRO A 270 5.59 0.60 -8.05
C PRO A 270 6.80 0.12 -8.87
N GLY A 271 7.73 -0.57 -8.21
CA GLY A 271 8.94 -1.09 -8.84
C GLY A 271 10.03 -0.05 -9.18
N LYS A 272 9.92 1.20 -8.70
CA LYS A 272 10.92 2.26 -8.91
C LYS A 272 11.38 2.88 -7.57
N ASN A 273 12.50 3.58 -7.62
CA ASN A 273 12.95 4.42 -6.50
C ASN A 273 12.02 5.62 -6.30
N VAL A 274 11.89 6.08 -5.05
CA VAL A 274 11.15 7.30 -4.68
C VAL A 274 11.75 8.50 -5.40
N GLN A 275 10.90 9.30 -6.06
CA GLN A 275 11.27 10.59 -6.63
C GLN A 275 10.86 11.70 -5.66
N TYR A 276 11.60 12.81 -5.62
CA TYR A 276 11.37 13.88 -4.65
C TYR A 276 11.67 15.26 -5.24
N ALA A 277 10.88 16.26 -4.83
CA ALA A 277 11.12 17.65 -5.19
C ALA A 277 12.42 18.14 -4.52
N ARG A 278 13.30 18.80 -5.27
CA ARG A 278 14.62 19.20 -4.75
C ARG A 278 14.52 20.15 -3.54
N MET A 279 13.41 20.89 -3.42
CA MET A 279 13.16 21.82 -2.32
C MET A 279 12.93 21.15 -0.95
N VAL A 280 12.55 19.86 -0.91
CA VAL A 280 12.27 19.12 0.35
C VAL A 280 13.36 18.11 0.72
N GLY A 281 14.02 17.53 -0.29
CA GLY A 281 15.02 16.48 -0.12
C GLY A 281 14.48 15.16 0.44
N LEU A 282 15.35 14.14 0.45
CA LEU A 282 15.00 12.77 0.85
C LEU A 282 14.66 12.63 2.35
N SER A 283 15.02 13.63 3.17
CA SER A 283 14.65 13.68 4.60
C SER A 283 13.15 13.70 4.84
N LEU A 284 12.35 14.26 3.92
CA LEU A 284 10.90 14.33 4.05
C LEU A 284 10.25 12.93 4.13
N CYS A 285 10.81 11.94 3.44
CA CYS A 285 10.28 10.57 3.39
C CYS A 285 10.11 9.91 4.77
N ASN A 286 10.84 10.40 5.78
CA ASN A 286 10.85 9.89 7.15
C ASN A 286 10.39 10.94 8.19
N HIS A 287 9.83 12.08 7.77
CA HIS A 287 9.27 13.07 8.68
C HIS A 287 7.79 12.76 8.95
N ALA A 288 7.44 12.51 10.21
CA ALA A 288 6.07 12.26 10.61
C ALA A 288 5.27 13.57 10.66
N SER A 289 4.09 13.58 10.03
CA SER A 289 3.13 14.69 10.02
C SER A 289 1.77 14.17 9.55
N ASN A 290 0.71 14.96 9.69
CA ASN A 290 -0.51 14.74 8.90
C ASN A 290 -0.23 15.24 7.47
N TYR A 291 -0.59 14.47 6.46
CA TYR A 291 -0.25 14.74 5.07
C TYR A 291 -1.48 14.88 4.17
N CYS A 292 -1.40 15.75 3.15
CA CYS A 292 -2.29 15.74 1.98
C CYS A 292 -1.66 14.94 0.82
N PHE A 293 -2.41 14.16 0.02
CA PHE A 293 -1.83 13.12 -0.88
C PHE A 293 -2.65 12.87 -2.25
N VAL A 294 -2.17 12.25 -3.38
CA VAL A 294 -2.96 11.63 -4.54
C VAL A 294 -2.32 10.31 -5.18
N ILE A 295 -3.03 9.17 -5.51
CA ILE A 295 -2.55 7.85 -6.12
C ILE A 295 -3.34 7.58 -7.41
N ARG A 296 -2.85 8.07 -8.55
CA ARG A 296 -3.38 7.73 -9.89
C ARG A 296 -3.88 6.28 -10.06
N GLN A 297 -5.20 6.10 -10.14
CA GLN A 297 -5.86 4.82 -10.35
C GLN A 297 -5.76 4.34 -11.82
N PRO A 298 -5.96 3.03 -12.09
CA PRO A 298 -6.17 2.53 -13.45
C PRO A 298 -7.33 3.26 -14.14
N GLY A 299 -7.23 3.48 -15.46
CA GLY A 299 -8.21 4.27 -16.20
C GLY A 299 -8.07 5.80 -16.04
N GLY A 300 -7.13 6.28 -15.22
CA GLY A 300 -6.82 7.70 -15.11
C GLY A 300 -7.80 8.48 -14.23
N ARG A 301 -8.25 7.87 -13.13
CA ARG A 301 -9.00 8.54 -12.05
C ARG A 301 -8.05 8.92 -10.90
N TYR A 302 -8.42 9.97 -10.17
CA TYR A 302 -7.73 10.50 -8.99
C TYR A 302 -8.73 10.76 -7.89
N VAL A 303 -8.25 11.12 -6.69
CA VAL A 303 -8.90 11.02 -5.37
C VAL A 303 -7.90 11.89 -4.46
N LEU A 304 -8.26 12.71 -3.41
CA LEU A 304 -7.30 13.70 -2.72
C LEU A 304 -6.99 13.58 -1.17
N GLY A 305 -5.86 13.01 -0.76
CA GLY A 305 -5.71 12.20 0.45
C GLY A 305 -5.51 12.93 1.76
N LEU A 306 -6.04 12.43 2.88
CA LEU A 306 -5.77 12.92 4.23
C LEU A 306 -5.52 11.79 5.24
N SER A 307 -4.51 11.96 6.09
CA SER A 307 -4.24 11.11 7.25
C SER A 307 -4.74 11.79 8.52
N ASP A 308 -5.54 11.07 9.30
CA ASP A 308 -6.05 11.56 10.59
C ASP A 308 -4.92 11.67 11.64
N GLN A 309 -3.85 10.90 11.45
CA GLN A 309 -2.71 10.80 12.36
C GLN A 309 -1.36 11.18 11.71
N GLU A 310 -0.37 11.46 12.56
CA GLU A 310 1.01 11.72 12.14
C GLU A 310 1.68 10.44 11.62
N LEU A 311 2.04 10.45 10.34
CA LEU A 311 2.67 9.33 9.63
C LEU A 311 3.82 9.84 8.79
N THR A 312 4.80 8.99 8.48
CA THR A 312 5.81 9.33 7.46
C THR A 312 5.27 9.03 6.06
N PRO A 313 5.70 9.77 5.00
CA PRO A 313 5.34 9.44 3.62
C PRO A 313 5.71 8.01 3.21
N ASN A 314 6.78 7.46 3.80
CA ASN A 314 7.14 6.05 3.63
C ASN A 314 6.09 5.08 4.19
N GLN A 315 5.47 5.36 5.35
CA GLN A 315 4.38 4.54 5.89
C GLN A 315 3.15 4.61 5.00
N ILE A 316 2.69 5.83 4.66
CA ILE A 316 1.50 6.01 3.83
C ILE A 316 1.69 5.33 2.47
N ALA A 317 2.86 5.48 1.84
CA ALA A 317 3.18 4.76 0.62
C ALA A 317 3.20 3.23 0.80
N GLN A 318 3.71 2.70 1.92
CA GLN A 318 3.74 1.24 2.17
C GLN A 318 2.35 0.62 2.33
N ASP A 319 1.39 1.35 2.90
CA ASP A 319 0.00 0.90 3.07
C ASP A 319 -0.73 0.79 1.72
N PHE A 320 -0.59 1.80 0.88
CA PHE A 320 -1.31 1.85 -0.40
C PHE A 320 -0.56 1.16 -1.55
N MET A 321 0.76 1.00 -1.50
CA MET A 321 1.51 0.22 -2.51
C MET A 321 1.08 -1.25 -2.48
N GLY A 322 0.18 -1.65 -3.38
CA GLY A 322 -0.40 -3.01 -3.40
C GLY A 322 -1.70 -3.14 -2.59
N SER A 323 -2.37 -2.02 -2.34
CA SER A 323 -3.83 -1.91 -2.43
C SER A 323 -4.24 -1.86 -3.91
N THR A 324 -5.53 -2.05 -4.24
CA THR A 324 -6.07 -1.99 -5.61
C THR A 324 -7.19 -0.96 -5.70
N ALA A 325 -7.31 -0.28 -6.85
CA ALA A 325 -8.62 0.23 -7.26
C ALA A 325 -9.50 -0.97 -7.62
#